data_AF-A0A449AZW5-F1
#
_entry.id   AF-A0A449AZW5-F1
#
_cell.length_a   1.000
_cell.length_b   1.000
_cell.length_c   1.000
_cell.angle_alpha   90.00
_cell.angle_beta   90.00
_cell.angle_gamma   90.00
#
_symmetry.space_group_name_H-M   'P 1'
#
loop_
_entity.id
_entity.type
_entity.pdbx_description
1 polymer ?
#
loop_
_entity_poly.entity_id
_entity_poly.type
_entity_poly.pdbx_seq_one_letter_code
_entity_poly.pdbx_strand_id
1 'polypeptide(L)'
;MQLGDLFKHRTPENWQGTYNEYYSYVLGKSLFLDLCPFFTFALLFTMIFDKTKYASFVISPFCIFASILVIPFVPMTEKGATFSFKYIFIGSDVFRLYYFMHLFLLVFGVLAYKNYSLKGKKLLNVWLDLQLVAIIFFSYVIIMSYALDIDQNTTGISRKDWEKGGSFYAIHKNLKVPHPFEAVIFYLLSYLVINSLLLIKYYINNYSFKEWVKFKLKRNQQLA
;
A
#
# COMPACT_ATOMS: atom_id res chain seq x y z
N MET A 1 -22.52 -29.05 -10.90
CA MET A 1 -21.84 -28.80 -9.60
C MET A 1 -22.88 -29.00 -8.51
N GLN A 2 -22.74 -30.01 -7.65
CA GLN A 2 -23.72 -30.27 -6.60
C GLN A 2 -23.57 -29.22 -5.48
N LEU A 3 -24.67 -28.80 -4.84
CA LEU A 3 -24.65 -27.80 -3.76
C LEU A 3 -23.71 -28.21 -2.60
N GLY A 4 -23.53 -29.51 -2.38
CA GLY A 4 -22.61 -30.05 -1.38
C GLY A 4 -21.12 -29.87 -1.70
N ASP A 5 -20.75 -29.67 -2.98
CA ASP A 5 -19.35 -29.43 -3.37
C ASP A 5 -18.92 -27.97 -3.14
N LEU A 6 -19.87 -27.03 -2.99
CA LEU A 6 -19.60 -25.63 -2.61
C LEU A 6 -19.14 -25.49 -1.15
N PHE A 7 -19.51 -26.45 -0.29
CA PHE A 7 -19.17 -26.47 1.13
C PHE A 7 -18.08 -27.49 1.48
N LYS A 8 -17.52 -28.19 0.49
CA LYS A 8 -16.36 -29.05 0.73
C LYS A 8 -15.13 -28.19 0.95
N HIS A 9 -14.78 -28.08 2.22
CA HIS A 9 -13.52 -27.57 2.70
C HIS A 9 -12.34 -28.33 2.05
N ARG A 10 -11.58 -27.66 1.17
CA ARG A 10 -10.40 -28.24 0.49
C ARG A 10 -9.13 -27.58 1.01
N THR A 11 -8.16 -28.40 1.41
CA THR A 11 -6.76 -28.02 1.61
C THR A 11 -5.94 -28.46 0.39
N PRO A 12 -4.77 -27.86 0.12
CA PRO A 12 -3.80 -28.37 -0.84
C PRO A 12 -3.42 -29.82 -0.49
N GLU A 13 -3.18 -30.66 -1.51
CA GLU A 13 -2.83 -32.08 -1.32
C GLU A 13 -1.55 -32.30 -0.51
N ASN A 14 -0.69 -31.28 -0.44
CA ASN A 14 0.56 -31.28 0.32
C ASN A 14 0.43 -30.71 1.74
N TRP A 15 -0.77 -30.32 2.17
CA TRP A 15 -0.99 -29.83 3.54
C TRP A 15 -1.32 -31.00 4.48
N GLN A 16 -0.48 -31.23 5.48
CA GLN A 16 -0.62 -32.35 6.41
C GLN A 16 -1.53 -32.06 7.62
N GLY A 17 -1.97 -30.81 7.79
CA GLY A 17 -2.82 -30.40 8.91
C GLY A 17 -4.31 -30.43 8.60
N THR A 18 -5.12 -30.05 9.59
CA THR A 18 -6.57 -29.91 9.41
C THR A 18 -6.91 -28.74 8.47
N TYR A 19 -8.13 -28.74 7.90
CA TYR A 19 -8.61 -27.59 7.13
C TYR A 19 -8.64 -26.30 7.95
N ASN A 20 -8.96 -26.38 9.25
CA ASN A 20 -8.96 -25.22 10.12
C ASN A 20 -7.53 -24.72 10.40
N GLU A 21 -6.54 -25.61 10.49
CA GLU A 21 -5.13 -25.23 10.59
C GLU A 21 -4.63 -24.60 9.29
N TYR A 22 -5.00 -25.16 8.14
CA TYR A 22 -4.69 -24.56 6.84
C TYR A 22 -5.31 -23.18 6.72
N TYR A 23 -6.59 -23.04 7.06
CA TYR A 23 -7.30 -21.77 6.97
C TYR A 23 -6.80 -20.74 8.00
N SER A 24 -6.41 -21.18 9.20
CA SER A 24 -5.77 -20.32 10.22
C SER A 24 -4.36 -19.91 9.81
N TYR A 25 -3.61 -20.80 9.17
CA TYR A 25 -2.32 -20.51 8.56
C TYR A 25 -2.45 -19.53 7.40
N VAL A 26 -3.44 -19.72 6.52
CA VAL A 26 -3.76 -18.82 5.41
C VAL A 26 -4.26 -17.47 5.93
N LEU A 27 -5.17 -17.43 6.89
CA LEU A 27 -5.64 -16.19 7.52
C LEU A 27 -4.52 -15.46 8.25
N GLY A 28 -3.68 -16.18 9.00
CA GLY A 28 -2.49 -15.61 9.63
C GLY A 28 -1.51 -15.07 8.58
N LYS A 29 -1.28 -15.83 7.50
CA LYS A 29 -0.47 -15.36 6.37
C LYS A 29 -1.09 -14.15 5.67
N SER A 30 -2.41 -14.09 5.49
CA SER A 30 -3.06 -13.01 4.75
C SER A 30 -3.29 -11.76 5.60
N LEU A 31 -3.52 -11.88 6.90
CA LEU A 31 -3.79 -10.74 7.78
C LEU A 31 -2.53 -10.04 8.28
N PHE A 32 -1.42 -10.79 8.42
CA PHE A 32 -0.18 -10.22 8.95
C PHE A 32 0.76 -9.74 7.83
N LEU A 33 0.92 -10.50 6.74
CA LEU A 33 2.06 -10.34 5.81
C LEU A 33 1.81 -9.58 4.52
N ASP A 34 0.55 -9.34 4.17
CA ASP A 34 0.24 -8.47 3.03
C ASP A 34 0.31 -7.01 3.51
N LEU A 35 0.93 -6.16 2.69
CA LEU A 35 1.22 -4.76 2.97
C LEU A 35 -0.07 -4.01 3.36
N CYS A 36 -1.16 -4.33 2.68
CA CYS A 36 -2.42 -3.63 2.81
C CYS A 36 -3.19 -4.00 4.08
N PRO A 37 -3.36 -5.28 4.46
CA PRO A 37 -3.84 -5.66 5.79
C PRO A 37 -3.04 -5.04 6.93
N PHE A 38 -1.70 -5.07 6.86
CA PHE A 38 -0.85 -4.45 7.88
C PHE A 38 -1.15 -2.97 8.06
N PHE A 39 -1.15 -2.20 6.97
CA PHE A 39 -1.44 -0.76 7.04
C PHE A 39 -2.90 -0.47 7.39
N THR A 40 -3.83 -1.39 7.12
CA THR A 40 -5.24 -1.26 7.53
C THR A 40 -5.34 -1.29 9.05
N PHE A 41 -4.73 -2.28 9.68
CA PHE A 41 -4.68 -2.36 11.14
C PHE A 41 -3.90 -1.20 11.74
N ALA A 42 -2.72 -0.88 11.20
CA ALA A 42 -1.92 0.23 11.69
C ALA A 42 -2.73 1.54 11.66
N LEU A 43 -3.43 1.83 10.55
CA LEU A 43 -4.26 3.02 10.41
C LEU A 43 -5.45 3.04 11.37
N LEU A 44 -6.13 1.91 11.57
CA LEU A 44 -7.22 1.77 12.54
C LEU A 44 -6.72 1.99 13.98
N PHE A 45 -5.62 1.34 14.35
CA PHE A 45 -5.00 1.48 15.67
C PHE A 45 -4.57 2.92 15.93
N THR A 46 -3.87 3.56 14.99
CA THR A 46 -3.47 4.96 15.16
C THR A 46 -4.67 5.90 15.19
N MET A 47 -5.73 5.63 14.42
CA MET A 47 -6.95 6.44 14.45
C MET A 47 -7.71 6.31 15.77
N ILE A 48 -7.64 5.18 16.46
CA ILE A 48 -8.29 4.98 17.77
C ILE A 48 -7.43 5.54 18.90
N PHE A 49 -6.15 5.16 18.94
CA PHE A 49 -5.28 5.37 20.11
C PHE A 49 -4.48 6.68 20.05
N ASP A 50 -4.08 7.16 18.88
CA ASP A 50 -3.40 8.45 18.76
C ASP A 50 -4.41 9.60 18.71
N LYS A 51 -4.52 10.33 19.82
CA LYS A 51 -5.40 11.51 19.94
C LYS A 51 -4.96 12.65 19.01
N THR A 52 -3.67 12.77 18.73
CA THR A 52 -3.12 13.83 17.87
C THR A 52 -3.35 13.55 16.39
N LYS A 53 -3.66 12.29 16.04
CA LYS A 53 -3.79 11.77 14.68
C LYS A 53 -2.51 11.88 13.84
N TYR A 54 -1.39 12.20 14.47
CA TYR A 54 -0.09 12.32 13.81
C TYR A 54 0.39 10.98 13.24
N ALA A 55 0.31 9.90 14.00
CA ALA A 55 0.74 8.58 13.55
C ALA A 55 -0.08 8.11 12.34
N SER A 56 -1.40 8.36 12.36
CA SER A 56 -2.29 8.09 11.20
C SER A 56 -1.88 8.91 9.98
N PHE A 57 -1.46 10.17 10.18
CA PHE A 57 -0.92 11.00 9.12
C PHE A 57 0.40 10.44 8.57
N VAL A 58 1.35 10.01 9.41
CA VAL A 58 2.64 9.48 8.95
C VAL A 58 2.46 8.18 8.14
N ILE A 59 1.49 7.35 8.51
CA ILE A 59 1.15 6.10 7.80
C ILE A 59 0.40 6.37 6.48
N SER A 60 -0.38 7.46 6.42
CA SER A 60 -1.30 7.70 5.30
C SER A 60 -0.69 7.73 3.89
N PRO A 61 0.54 8.24 3.62
CA PRO A 61 1.13 8.20 2.29
C PRO A 61 1.35 6.78 1.77
N PHE A 62 1.69 5.83 2.66
CA PHE A 62 1.86 4.42 2.31
C PHE A 62 0.53 3.81 1.88
N CYS A 63 -0.55 4.05 2.66
CA CYS A 63 -1.90 3.58 2.34
C CYS A 63 -2.39 4.13 0.98
N ILE A 64 -2.17 5.43 0.73
CA ILE A 64 -2.58 6.09 -0.51
C ILE A 64 -1.83 5.49 -1.70
N PHE A 65 -0.50 5.40 -1.62
CA PHE A 65 0.32 4.88 -2.71
C PHE A 65 -0.03 3.42 -3.04
N ALA A 66 -0.04 2.55 -2.03
CA ALA A 66 -0.35 1.14 -2.21
C ALA A 66 -1.74 0.94 -2.84
N SER A 67 -2.73 1.68 -2.37
CA SER A 67 -4.12 1.52 -2.86
C SER A 67 -4.31 2.07 -4.27
N ILE A 68 -3.73 3.23 -4.61
CA ILE A 68 -3.77 3.79 -5.98
C ILE A 68 -3.09 2.84 -6.96
N LEU A 69 -2.02 2.18 -6.53
CA LEU A 69 -1.30 1.25 -7.37
C LEU A 69 -2.04 -0.08 -7.52
N VAL A 70 -2.74 -0.57 -6.50
CA VAL A 70 -3.38 -1.89 -6.59
C VAL A 70 -4.76 -1.81 -7.25
N ILE A 71 -5.59 -0.82 -6.91
CA ILE A 71 -7.00 -0.73 -7.37
C ILE A 71 -7.15 -0.88 -8.89
N PRO A 72 -6.36 -0.20 -9.75
CA PRO A 72 -6.48 -0.32 -11.21
C PRO A 72 -6.06 -1.70 -11.74
N PHE A 73 -5.25 -2.45 -10.98
CA PHE A 73 -4.62 -3.69 -11.41
C PHE A 73 -5.27 -4.94 -10.81
N VAL A 74 -6.10 -4.82 -9.76
CA VAL A 74 -6.93 -5.93 -9.25
C VAL A 74 -7.62 -6.70 -10.39
N PRO A 75 -8.24 -6.05 -11.38
CA PRO A 75 -8.94 -6.78 -12.45
C PRO A 75 -7.99 -7.53 -13.37
N MET A 76 -6.75 -7.06 -13.53
CA MET A 76 -5.74 -7.69 -14.39
C MET A 76 -5.21 -9.00 -13.82
N THR A 77 -5.55 -9.34 -12.58
CA THR A 77 -5.23 -10.62 -11.96
C THR A 77 -6.19 -11.74 -12.38
N GLU A 78 -7.34 -11.41 -13.01
CA GLU A 78 -8.27 -12.39 -13.55
C GLU A 78 -7.92 -12.83 -14.99
N LYS A 79 -8.11 -14.13 -15.28
CA LYS A 79 -7.86 -14.68 -16.62
C LYS A 79 -8.86 -14.07 -17.62
N GLY A 80 -8.34 -13.42 -18.67
CA GLY A 80 -9.14 -12.86 -19.76
C GLY A 80 -9.76 -11.49 -19.46
N ALA A 81 -9.45 -10.88 -18.31
CA ALA A 81 -9.96 -9.56 -17.97
C ALA A 81 -9.32 -8.46 -18.83
N THR A 82 -10.16 -7.68 -19.48
CA THR A 82 -9.79 -6.40 -20.08
C THR A 82 -9.98 -5.28 -19.06
N PHE A 83 -9.11 -4.27 -19.10
CA PHE A 83 -9.27 -3.09 -18.25
C PHE A 83 -10.64 -2.45 -18.50
N SER A 84 -11.37 -2.16 -17.42
CA SER A 84 -12.67 -1.50 -17.48
C SER A 84 -12.81 -0.52 -16.31
N PHE A 85 -13.34 0.67 -16.61
CA PHE A 85 -13.63 1.70 -15.59
C PHE A 85 -14.61 1.20 -14.52
N LYS A 86 -15.47 0.23 -14.82
CA LYS A 86 -16.37 -0.41 -13.83
C LYS A 86 -15.58 -0.96 -12.64
N TYR A 87 -14.42 -1.53 -12.91
CA TYR A 87 -13.63 -2.20 -11.89
C TYR A 87 -12.89 -1.24 -10.95
N ILE A 88 -12.78 0.05 -11.31
CA ILE A 88 -12.27 1.09 -10.42
C ILE A 88 -13.26 1.36 -9.27
N PHE A 89 -14.55 1.05 -9.44
CA PHE A 89 -15.61 1.36 -8.47
C PHE A 89 -16.18 0.15 -7.71
N ILE A 90 -16.13 -1.04 -8.31
CA ILE A 90 -16.80 -2.24 -7.76
C ILE A 90 -15.82 -3.40 -7.56
N GLY A 91 -14.60 -3.30 -8.09
CA GLY A 91 -13.68 -4.43 -8.18
C GLY A 91 -14.20 -5.53 -9.10
N SER A 92 -13.49 -6.64 -9.15
CA SER A 92 -13.93 -7.83 -9.88
C SER A 92 -14.73 -8.78 -8.99
N ASP A 93 -15.41 -9.76 -9.57
CA ASP A 93 -16.25 -10.70 -8.79
C ASP A 93 -15.41 -11.63 -7.89
N VAL A 94 -14.21 -12.02 -8.35
CA VAL A 94 -13.33 -12.93 -7.59
C VAL A 94 -12.55 -12.19 -6.49
N PHE A 95 -12.13 -10.95 -6.74
CA PHE A 95 -11.26 -10.19 -5.83
C PHE A 95 -11.96 -9.01 -5.15
N ARG A 96 -13.29 -9.10 -4.97
CA ARG A 96 -14.12 -8.02 -4.43
C ARG A 96 -13.70 -7.58 -3.02
N LEU A 97 -13.39 -8.52 -2.12
CA LEU A 97 -12.93 -8.20 -0.76
C LEU A 97 -11.56 -7.50 -0.78
N TYR A 98 -10.64 -7.99 -1.61
CA TYR A 98 -9.32 -7.40 -1.80
C TYR A 98 -9.45 -5.97 -2.31
N TYR A 99 -10.32 -5.73 -3.31
CA TYR A 99 -10.65 -4.39 -3.78
C TYR A 99 -11.21 -3.49 -2.67
N PHE A 100 -12.21 -3.95 -1.90
CA PHE A 100 -12.81 -3.14 -0.83
C PHE A 100 -11.82 -2.76 0.28
N MET A 101 -10.90 -3.65 0.62
CA MET A 101 -9.83 -3.36 1.57
C MET A 101 -8.91 -2.23 1.07
N HIS A 102 -8.52 -2.25 -0.20
CA HIS A 102 -7.72 -1.18 -0.79
C HIS A 102 -8.50 0.12 -0.94
N LEU A 103 -9.78 0.04 -1.27
CA LEU A 103 -10.64 1.21 -1.30
C LEU A 103 -10.78 1.83 0.10
N PHE A 104 -10.95 1.00 1.14
CA PHE A 104 -10.96 1.43 2.53
C PHE A 104 -9.65 2.14 2.91
N LEU A 105 -8.51 1.53 2.62
CA LEU A 105 -7.19 2.12 2.85
C LEU A 105 -7.01 3.45 2.15
N LEU A 106 -7.45 3.54 0.89
CA LEU A 106 -7.38 4.76 0.11
C LEU A 106 -8.20 5.88 0.76
N VAL A 107 -9.47 5.61 1.08
CA VAL A 107 -10.38 6.61 1.65
C VAL A 107 -9.87 7.08 3.01
N PHE A 108 -9.56 6.15 3.93
CA PHE A 108 -9.08 6.51 5.26
C PHE A 108 -7.69 7.15 5.23
N GLY A 109 -6.79 6.67 4.36
CA GLY A 109 -5.49 7.26 4.14
C GLY A 109 -5.62 8.71 3.67
N VAL A 110 -6.44 8.99 2.65
CA VAL A 110 -6.71 10.35 2.17
C VAL A 110 -7.31 11.23 3.27
N LEU A 111 -8.24 10.72 4.08
CA LEU A 111 -8.83 11.48 5.19
C LEU A 111 -7.79 11.83 6.26
N ALA A 112 -6.98 10.86 6.70
CA ALA A 112 -5.90 11.08 7.68
C ALA A 112 -4.87 12.10 7.13
N TYR A 113 -4.46 11.93 5.87
CA TYR A 113 -3.54 12.82 5.19
C TYR A 113 -4.08 14.26 5.07
N LYS A 114 -5.35 14.41 4.69
CA LYS A 114 -5.99 15.72 4.50
C LYS A 114 -6.15 16.45 5.83
N ASN A 115 -6.62 15.76 6.87
CA ASN A 115 -7.06 16.39 8.12
C ASN A 115 -5.92 16.78 9.06
N TYR A 116 -4.73 16.19 8.93
CA TYR A 116 -3.59 16.59 9.73
C TYR A 116 -2.92 17.87 9.19
N SER A 117 -2.51 18.77 10.11
CA SER A 117 -1.82 20.00 9.76
C SER A 117 -0.32 19.93 10.08
N LEU A 118 0.52 20.26 9.10
CA LEU A 118 1.98 20.37 9.28
C LEU A 118 2.45 21.76 9.71
N LYS A 119 1.54 22.68 10.04
CA LYS A 119 1.90 24.05 10.42
C LYS A 119 2.75 24.04 11.69
N GLY A 120 3.93 24.65 11.63
CA GLY A 120 4.86 24.73 12.77
C GLY A 120 5.60 23.43 13.08
N LYS A 121 5.48 22.39 12.25
CA LYS A 121 6.28 21.15 12.36
C LYS A 121 7.54 21.29 11.51
N LYS A 122 8.67 20.78 11.99
CA LYS A 122 9.92 20.73 11.22
C LYS A 122 9.83 19.59 10.20
N LEU A 123 10.06 19.88 8.91
CA LEU A 123 10.01 18.88 7.83
C LEU A 123 10.90 17.66 8.13
N LEU A 124 12.12 17.89 8.64
CA LEU A 124 13.07 16.83 8.96
C LEU A 124 12.49 15.80 9.94
N ASN A 125 11.79 16.24 11.00
CA ASN A 125 11.22 15.32 11.99
C ASN A 125 10.15 14.43 11.36
N VAL A 126 9.27 15.04 10.56
CA VAL A 126 8.20 14.29 9.89
C VAL A 126 8.76 13.32 8.85
N TRP A 127 9.82 13.74 8.15
CA TRP A 127 10.53 12.87 7.22
C TRP A 127 11.18 11.68 7.94
N LEU A 128 11.84 11.90 9.08
CA LEU A 128 12.43 10.83 9.89
C LEU A 128 11.37 9.85 10.40
N ASP A 129 10.22 10.34 10.86
CA ASP A 129 9.12 9.47 11.32
C ASP A 129 8.56 8.62 10.16
N LEU A 130 8.50 9.18 8.95
CA LEU A 130 8.12 8.45 7.75
C LEU A 130 9.16 7.37 7.40
N GLN A 131 10.46 7.67 7.52
CA GLN A 131 11.52 6.67 7.34
C GLN A 131 11.44 5.56 8.38
N LEU A 132 11.13 5.90 9.63
CA LEU A 132 10.96 4.91 10.69
C LEU A 132 9.83 3.93 10.36
N VAL A 133 8.68 4.42 9.87
CA VAL A 133 7.58 3.55 9.42
C VAL A 133 8.03 2.64 8.27
N ALA A 134 8.75 3.16 7.28
CA ALA A 134 9.28 2.36 6.19
C ALA A 134 10.24 1.26 6.70
N ILE A 135 11.18 1.61 7.58
CA ILE A 135 12.14 0.67 8.17
C ILE A 135 11.43 -0.41 8.97
N ILE A 136 10.44 -0.05 9.79
CA ILE A 136 9.64 -1.02 10.56
C ILE A 136 8.94 -1.98 9.61
N PHE A 137 8.33 -1.47 8.55
CA PHE A 137 7.65 -2.29 7.55
C PHE A 137 8.63 -3.22 6.81
N PHE A 138 9.76 -2.70 6.31
CA PHE A 138 10.76 -3.54 5.63
C PHE A 138 11.37 -4.60 6.55
N SER A 139 11.65 -4.24 7.80
CA SER A 139 12.15 -5.18 8.81
C SER A 139 11.11 -6.27 9.08
N TYR A 140 9.84 -5.88 9.20
CA TYR A 140 8.73 -6.81 9.33
C TYR A 140 8.68 -7.80 8.15
N VAL A 141 8.71 -7.31 6.91
CA VAL A 141 8.71 -8.17 5.72
C VAL A 141 9.92 -9.12 5.71
N ILE A 142 11.13 -8.61 5.97
CA ILE A 142 12.35 -9.43 5.98
C ILE A 142 12.28 -10.52 7.04
N ILE A 143 11.90 -10.18 8.28
CA ILE A 143 11.80 -11.15 9.37
C ILE A 143 10.80 -12.24 9.00
N MET A 144 9.62 -11.87 8.51
CA MET A 144 8.59 -12.85 8.22
C MET A 144 8.93 -13.71 6.98
N SER A 145 9.57 -13.15 5.96
CA SER A 145 10.00 -13.90 4.79
C SER A 145 11.15 -14.86 5.08
N TYR A 146 12.18 -14.40 5.79
CA TYR A 146 13.42 -15.17 5.97
C TYR A 146 13.44 -15.99 7.26
N ALA A 147 12.93 -15.47 8.38
CA ALA A 147 12.98 -16.18 9.66
C ALA A 147 11.85 -17.21 9.82
N LEU A 148 10.71 -17.00 9.15
CA LEU A 148 9.53 -17.88 9.24
C LEU A 148 9.27 -18.68 7.95
N ASP A 149 10.15 -18.57 6.93
CA ASP A 149 10.07 -19.26 5.64
C ASP A 149 8.71 -19.10 4.93
N ILE A 150 8.18 -17.88 4.96
CA ILE A 150 6.89 -17.58 4.36
C ILE A 150 7.10 -17.06 2.93
N ASP A 151 7.04 -17.98 1.97
CA ASP A 151 7.33 -17.70 0.54
C ASP A 151 6.09 -17.48 -0.36
N GLN A 152 4.89 -17.78 0.15
CA GLN A 152 3.63 -17.72 -0.60
C GLN A 152 2.88 -16.38 -0.49
N ASN A 153 3.42 -15.41 0.25
CA ASN A 153 2.77 -14.11 0.45
C ASN A 153 3.34 -13.07 -0.50
N THR A 154 2.47 -12.15 -0.91
CA THR A 154 2.84 -11.01 -1.73
C THR A 154 3.69 -10.03 -0.92
N THR A 155 5.00 -10.12 -1.07
CA THR A 155 5.95 -9.23 -0.40
C THR A 155 6.51 -8.17 -1.35
N GLY A 156 6.47 -8.46 -2.66
CA GLY A 156 7.16 -7.70 -3.69
C GLY A 156 8.66 -8.02 -3.78
N ILE A 157 9.17 -8.90 -2.91
CA ILE A 157 10.58 -9.29 -2.84
C ILE A 157 10.79 -10.64 -3.51
N SER A 158 9.86 -11.60 -3.33
CA SER A 158 10.01 -12.94 -3.89
C SER A 158 9.81 -12.93 -5.40
N ARG A 159 10.61 -13.72 -6.14
CA ARG A 159 10.41 -13.90 -7.58
C ARG A 159 8.98 -14.34 -7.94
N LYS A 160 8.35 -15.14 -7.08
CA LYS A 160 6.96 -15.61 -7.27
C LYS A 160 5.93 -14.48 -7.32
N ASP A 161 6.24 -13.34 -6.69
CA ASP A 161 5.37 -12.17 -6.67
C ASP A 161 5.26 -11.49 -8.05
N TRP A 162 6.27 -11.69 -8.91
CA TRP A 162 6.44 -11.04 -10.21
C TRP A 162 6.11 -11.97 -11.39
N GLU A 163 6.09 -13.29 -11.16
CA GLU A 163 5.76 -14.29 -12.17
C GLU A 163 4.25 -14.48 -12.34
N LYS A 164 3.84 -15.22 -13.38
CA LYS A 164 2.43 -15.44 -13.72
C LYS A 164 1.66 -16.05 -12.54
N GLY A 165 0.73 -15.28 -11.98
CA GLY A 165 -0.07 -15.66 -10.80
C GLY A 165 0.29 -14.86 -9.54
N GLY A 166 1.42 -14.15 -9.54
CA GLY A 166 1.79 -13.20 -8.49
C GLY A 166 1.10 -11.83 -8.64
N SER A 167 1.01 -11.10 -7.54
CA SER A 167 0.30 -9.82 -7.47
C SER A 167 0.97 -8.68 -8.25
N PHE A 168 2.28 -8.77 -8.51
CA PHE A 168 3.04 -7.79 -9.29
C PHE A 168 3.24 -8.22 -10.76
N TYR A 169 2.65 -9.36 -11.17
CA TYR A 169 2.75 -9.85 -12.55
C TYR A 169 2.31 -8.82 -13.59
N ALA A 170 1.25 -8.06 -13.29
CA ALA A 170 0.77 -7.01 -14.20
C ALA A 170 1.80 -5.89 -14.38
N ILE A 171 2.61 -5.61 -13.35
CA ILE A 171 3.70 -4.63 -13.42
C ILE A 171 4.88 -5.23 -14.18
N HIS A 172 5.31 -6.46 -13.84
CA HIS A 172 6.37 -7.19 -14.54
C HIS A 172 6.15 -7.22 -16.06
N LYS A 173 4.94 -7.61 -16.48
CA LYS A 173 4.54 -7.72 -17.90
C LYS A 173 4.73 -6.41 -18.67
N ASN A 174 4.54 -5.27 -18.01
CA ASN A 174 4.67 -3.95 -18.62
C ASN A 174 6.09 -3.38 -18.52
N LEU A 175 6.80 -3.62 -17.41
CA LEU A 175 8.12 -3.07 -17.16
C LEU A 175 9.21 -3.78 -18.00
N LYS A 176 9.04 -5.08 -18.27
CA LYS A 176 9.99 -5.93 -19.03
C LYS A 176 11.43 -5.91 -18.49
N VAL A 177 11.58 -5.76 -17.18
CA VAL A 177 12.87 -5.78 -16.47
C VAL A 177 13.01 -7.14 -15.76
N PRO A 178 14.18 -7.79 -15.76
CA PRO A 178 14.34 -9.05 -15.04
C PRO A 178 14.38 -8.86 -13.52
N HIS A 179 13.89 -9.85 -12.79
CA HIS A 179 14.09 -9.97 -11.35
C HIS A 179 15.61 -10.04 -11.01
N PRO A 180 16.11 -9.38 -9.95
CA PRO A 180 15.40 -8.60 -8.92
C PRO A 180 15.25 -7.11 -9.23
N PHE A 181 15.71 -6.63 -10.39
CA PHE A 181 15.79 -5.20 -10.69
C PHE A 181 14.41 -4.52 -10.76
N GLU A 182 13.38 -5.24 -11.20
CA GLU A 182 12.01 -4.75 -11.18
C GLU A 182 11.48 -4.42 -9.77
N ALA A 183 11.84 -5.24 -8.77
CA ALA A 183 11.50 -4.98 -7.38
C ALA A 183 12.24 -3.74 -6.86
N VAL A 184 13.52 -3.60 -7.20
CA VAL A 184 14.32 -2.40 -6.85
C VAL A 184 13.70 -1.14 -7.45
N ILE A 185 13.37 -1.16 -8.74
CA ILE A 185 12.72 -0.02 -9.42
C ILE A 185 11.38 0.31 -8.76
N PHE A 186 10.59 -0.70 -8.45
CA PHE A 186 9.30 -0.52 -7.78
C PHE A 186 9.45 0.13 -6.40
N TYR A 187 10.38 -0.32 -5.57
CA TYR A 187 10.62 0.29 -4.25
C TYR A 187 11.17 1.72 -4.37
N LEU A 188 12.05 2.00 -5.33
CA LEU A 188 12.52 3.36 -5.59
C LEU A 188 11.38 4.29 -6.01
N LEU A 189 10.49 3.82 -6.89
CA LEU A 189 9.30 4.57 -7.31
C LEU A 189 8.37 4.82 -6.12
N SER A 190 8.12 3.78 -5.32
CA SER A 190 7.31 3.86 -4.11
C SER A 190 7.85 4.91 -3.14
N TYR A 191 9.16 4.85 -2.88
CA TYR A 191 9.86 5.81 -2.05
C TYR A 191 9.73 7.23 -2.57
N LEU A 192 9.93 7.45 -3.86
CA LEU A 192 9.81 8.76 -4.49
C LEU A 192 8.39 9.33 -4.33
N VAL A 193 7.36 8.53 -4.60
CA VAL A 193 5.96 8.98 -4.50
C VAL A 193 5.59 9.31 -3.05
N ILE A 194 5.94 8.44 -2.10
CA ILE A 194 5.66 8.65 -0.67
C ILE A 194 6.30 9.94 -0.15
N ASN A 195 7.58 10.18 -0.46
CA ASN A 195 8.27 11.40 -0.06
C ASN A 195 7.71 12.63 -0.79
N SER A 196 7.29 12.48 -2.05
CA SER A 196 6.65 13.57 -2.80
C SER A 196 5.33 13.99 -2.18
N LEU A 197 4.50 13.05 -1.70
CA LEU A 197 3.28 13.36 -0.96
C LEU A 197 3.60 14.19 0.29
N LEU A 198 4.57 13.77 1.12
CA LEU A 198 4.99 14.55 2.28
C LEU A 198 5.39 15.99 1.90
N LEU A 199 6.22 16.16 0.88
CA LEU A 199 6.67 17.47 0.41
C LEU A 199 5.48 18.33 -0.03
N ILE A 200 4.58 17.78 -0.87
CA ILE A 200 3.38 18.48 -1.34
C ILE A 200 2.55 18.97 -0.13
N LYS A 201 2.29 18.10 0.85
CA LYS A 201 1.56 18.49 2.06
C LYS A 201 2.25 19.61 2.81
N TYR A 202 3.57 19.48 3.00
CA TYR A 202 4.36 20.45 3.74
C TYR A 202 4.30 21.83 3.08
N TYR A 203 4.45 21.88 1.74
CA TYR A 203 4.36 23.13 0.99
C TYR A 203 2.96 23.74 1.07
N ILE A 204 1.89 22.96 0.88
CA ILE A 204 0.50 23.45 0.98
C ILE A 204 0.22 24.05 2.36
N ASN A 205 0.71 23.43 3.43
CA ASN A 205 0.42 23.85 4.80
C ASN A 205 1.24 25.04 5.29
N ASN A 206 2.48 25.18 4.81
CA ASN A 206 3.41 26.20 5.30
C ASN A 206 3.59 27.37 4.31
N TYR A 207 3.31 27.18 3.03
CA TYR A 207 3.39 28.22 2.01
C TYR A 207 2.01 28.44 1.41
N SER A 208 1.30 29.44 1.91
CA SER A 208 0.06 29.89 1.28
C SER A 208 0.36 30.44 -0.11
N PHE A 209 -0.48 30.15 -1.10
CA PHE A 209 -0.41 30.74 -2.45
C PHE A 209 -0.29 32.28 -2.39
N LYS A 210 -0.90 32.92 -1.38
CA LYS A 210 -0.79 34.37 -1.16
C LYS A 210 0.62 34.83 -0.77
N GLU A 211 1.36 34.04 -0.01
CA GLU A 211 2.74 34.36 0.37
C GLU A 211 3.71 34.15 -0.78
N TRP A 212 3.48 33.11 -1.60
CA TRP A 212 4.24 32.90 -2.84
C TRP A 212 4.00 34.04 -3.85
N VAL A 213 2.75 34.50 -4.02
CA VAL A 213 2.44 35.68 -4.85
C VAL A 213 3.12 36.94 -4.29
N LYS A 214 3.09 37.17 -2.97
CA LYS A 214 3.81 38.30 -2.35
C LYS A 214 5.32 38.22 -2.56
N PHE A 215 5.92 37.04 -2.43
CA PHE A 215 7.35 36.82 -2.67
C PHE A 215 7.71 37.12 -4.13
N LYS A 216 6.92 36.63 -5.10
CA LYS A 216 7.15 36.85 -6.52
C LYS A 216 7.01 38.35 -6.89
N LEU A 217 6.02 39.04 -6.33
CA LEU A 217 5.85 40.48 -6.51
C LEU A 217 7.02 41.29 -5.95
N LYS A 218 7.50 40.96 -4.74
CA LYS A 218 8.68 41.60 -4.14
C LYS A 218 9.96 41.37 -4.96
N ARG A 219 10.17 40.16 -5.48
CA ARG A 219 11.34 39.86 -6.32
C ARG A 219 11.34 40.68 -7.61
N ASN A 220 10.18 40.85 -8.24
CA ASN A 220 10.06 41.62 -9.48
C ASN A 220 10.26 43.13 -9.24
N GLN A 221 9.89 43.66 -8.07
CA GLN A 221 10.16 45.06 -7.69
C GLN A 221 11.64 45.34 -7.39
N GLN A 222 12.43 44.32 -7.06
CA GLN A 222 13.87 44.47 -6.82
C GLN A 222 14.72 44.33 -8.08
N LEU A 223 14.13 43.82 -9.17
CA LEU A 223 14.79 43.60 -10.46
C LEU A 223 14.42 44.66 -11.50
N ALA A 224 13.48 45.55 -11.17
CA ALA A 224 13.06 46.70 -11.98
C ALA A 224 13.65 47.98 -11.38
#